data_AF-A0A521RM76-F1
#
_entry.id   AF-A0A521RM76-F1
#
_cell.length_a   1.000
_cell.length_b   1.000
_cell.length_c   1.000
_cell.angle_alpha   90.00
_cell.angle_beta   90.00
_cell.angle_gamma   90.00
#
_symmetry.space_group_name_H-M   'P 1'
#
loop_
_entity.id
_entity.type
_entity.pdbx_description
1 polymer ?
#
loop_
_entity_poly.entity_id
_entity_poly.type
_entity_poly.pdbx_seq_one_letter_code
_entity_poly.pdbx_strand_id
1 'polypeptide(L)'
;MDPKTGKIDDVEPITSVEDLTDAKRQSEAMAKAKLSLRAATEKAVKANREFRAVSVIPTLKDGSPVADFTLIKGGEFKTVSEKLD
;
A
#
# COMPACT_ATOMS: atom_id res chain seq x y z
N MET A 1 -8.25 17.42 14.83
CA MET A 1 -8.04 18.56 13.91
C MET A 1 -8.58 19.81 14.60
N ASP A 2 -7.69 20.64 15.15
CA ASP A 2 -7.99 22.02 15.51
C ASP A 2 -7.30 22.94 14.48
N PRO A 3 -8.03 23.86 13.81
CA PRO A 3 -7.62 24.41 12.52
C PRO A 3 -6.79 25.70 12.65
N LYS A 4 -5.91 25.81 13.66
CA LYS A 4 -5.10 27.04 13.86
C LYS A 4 -3.65 26.88 14.32
N THR A 5 -3.21 25.71 14.82
CA THR A 5 -1.92 25.65 15.52
C THR A 5 -0.92 24.62 15.01
N GLY A 6 -1.17 23.95 13.88
CA GLY A 6 -0.15 23.18 13.16
C GLY A 6 0.69 22.24 14.05
N LYS A 7 0.07 21.60 15.05
CA LYS A 7 0.75 20.63 15.89
C LYS A 7 0.72 19.29 15.17
N ILE A 8 1.90 18.91 14.70
CA ILE A 8 2.21 17.59 14.18
C ILE A 8 2.29 16.68 15.40
N ASP A 9 1.37 15.72 15.50
CA ASP A 9 1.20 14.84 16.67
C ASP A 9 2.27 13.75 16.79
N ASP A 10 3.16 13.60 15.80
CA ASP A 10 4.36 12.78 15.96
C ASP A 10 5.40 13.21 14.92
N VAL A 11 6.58 13.63 15.37
CA VAL A 11 7.76 13.85 14.52
C VAL A 11 8.83 12.93 15.06
N GLU A 12 8.70 11.65 14.75
CA GLU A 12 9.85 10.76 14.81
C GLU A 12 10.84 11.25 13.72
N PRO A 13 12.07 11.63 14.09
CA PRO A 13 13.05 12.08 13.12
C PRO A 13 13.30 10.95 12.13
N ILE A 14 13.06 11.24 10.85
CA ILE A 14 13.32 10.33 9.74
C ILE A 14 14.84 10.24 9.57
N THR A 15 15.50 9.47 10.43
CA THR A 15 16.94 9.16 10.33
C THR A 15 17.17 8.24 9.14
N SER A 16 17.25 8.90 7.99
CA SER A 16 17.87 8.57 6.72
C SER A 16 18.82 7.34 6.73
N VAL A 17 18.31 6.13 6.46
CA VAL A 17 18.95 5.08 5.63
C VAL A 17 17.97 3.96 5.23
N GLU A 18 16.86 3.78 5.96
CA GLU A 18 15.92 2.66 5.75
C GLU A 18 14.87 2.92 4.66
N ASP A 19 14.47 4.17 4.41
CA ASP A 19 13.52 4.54 3.34
C ASP A 19 13.98 4.10 1.94
N LEU A 20 15.30 4.07 1.71
CA LEU A 20 15.85 3.66 0.42
C LEU A 20 15.73 2.14 0.19
N THR A 21 15.77 1.36 1.26
CA THR A 21 15.72 -0.11 1.19
C THR A 21 14.30 -0.58 0.87
N ASP A 22 13.30 0.05 1.51
CA ASP A 22 11.90 -0.29 1.27
C ASP A 22 11.40 0.22 -0.09
N ALA A 23 11.84 1.40 -0.53
CA ALA A 23 11.58 1.87 -1.89
C ALA A 23 12.20 0.94 -2.96
N LYS A 24 13.41 0.39 -2.70
CA LYS A 24 14.04 -0.57 -3.60
C LYS A 24 13.30 -1.90 -3.62
N ARG A 25 12.87 -2.40 -2.46
CA ARG A 25 12.01 -3.61 -2.36
C ARG A 25 10.68 -3.42 -3.09
N GLN A 26 10.07 -2.24 -2.98
CA GLN A 26 8.86 -1.88 -3.72
C GLN A 26 9.13 -1.91 -5.24
N SER A 27 10.24 -1.33 -5.70
CA SER A 27 10.64 -1.35 -7.12
C SER A 27 10.96 -2.77 -7.61
N GLU A 28 11.60 -3.60 -6.79
CA GLU A 28 11.90 -5.01 -7.13
C GLU A 28 10.63 -5.86 -7.15
N ALA A 29 9.68 -5.63 -6.23
CA ALA A 29 8.35 -6.22 -6.27
C ALA A 29 7.65 -5.89 -7.58
N MET A 30 7.69 -4.63 -7.99
CA MET A 30 7.12 -4.17 -9.26
C MET A 30 7.84 -4.73 -10.48
N ALA A 31 9.16 -4.88 -10.42
CA ALA A 31 9.94 -5.47 -11.51
C ALA A 31 9.69 -6.97 -11.66
N LYS A 32 9.41 -7.68 -10.56
CA LYS A 32 9.08 -9.12 -10.57
C LYS A 32 7.60 -9.40 -10.79
N ALA A 33 6.72 -8.43 -10.55
CA ALA A 33 5.29 -8.55 -10.77
C ALA A 33 5.00 -8.83 -12.25
N LYS A 34 4.25 -9.90 -12.53
CA LYS A 34 3.68 -10.19 -13.85
C LYS A 34 2.33 -9.48 -14.04
N LEU A 35 1.65 -9.20 -12.94
CA LEU A 35 0.39 -8.49 -12.90
C LEU A 35 0.63 -7.02 -12.51
N SER A 36 0.20 -6.08 -13.35
CA SER A 36 0.30 -4.66 -13.04
C SER A 36 -0.53 -4.31 -11.80
N LEU A 37 -0.03 -3.39 -10.95
CA LEU A 37 -0.78 -2.83 -9.80
C LEU A 37 -2.22 -2.46 -10.16
N ARG A 38 -2.43 -1.87 -11.34
CA ARG A 38 -3.77 -1.49 -11.82
C ARG A 38 -4.70 -2.69 -11.96
N ALA A 39 -4.23 -3.78 -12.56
CA ALA A 39 -5.02 -5.01 -12.73
C ALA A 39 -5.29 -5.68 -11.38
N ALA A 40 -4.30 -5.70 -10.48
CA ALA A 40 -4.48 -6.19 -9.11
C ALA A 40 -5.49 -5.33 -8.32
N THR A 41 -5.43 -4.00 -8.47
CA THR A 41 -6.39 -3.06 -7.87
C THR A 41 -7.80 -3.32 -8.39
N GLU A 42 -7.96 -3.46 -9.71
CA GLU A 42 -9.26 -3.74 -10.32
C GLU A 42 -9.84 -5.07 -9.83
N LYS A 43 -9.00 -6.10 -9.66
CA LYS A 43 -9.40 -7.39 -9.10
C LYS A 43 -9.82 -7.25 -7.63
N ALA A 44 -9.03 -6.55 -6.83
CA ALA A 44 -9.33 -6.30 -5.41
C ALA A 44 -10.64 -5.53 -5.24
N VAL A 45 -10.88 -4.48 -6.02
CA VAL A 45 -12.13 -3.70 -5.99
C VAL A 45 -13.30 -4.50 -6.55
N LYS A 46 -13.11 -5.32 -7.59
CA LYS A 46 -14.17 -6.23 -8.10
C LYS A 46 -14.56 -7.30 -7.08
N ALA A 47 -13.59 -7.84 -6.34
CA ALA A 47 -13.83 -8.80 -5.26
C ALA A 47 -14.49 -8.11 -4.05
N ASN A 48 -14.21 -6.83 -3.84
CA ASN A 48 -14.73 -6.02 -2.74
C ASN A 48 -15.60 -4.87 -3.27
N ARG A 49 -16.71 -5.19 -3.97
CA ARG A 49 -17.56 -4.21 -4.68
C ARG A 49 -18.07 -3.04 -3.85
N GLU A 50 -18.17 -3.21 -2.53
CA GLU A 50 -18.61 -2.17 -1.60
C GLU A 50 -17.45 -1.35 -1.00
N PHE A 51 -16.21 -1.70 -1.33
CA PHE A 51 -15.01 -1.04 -0.84
C PHE A 51 -14.28 -0.30 -1.97
N ARG A 52 -13.64 0.82 -1.63
CA ARG A 52 -12.76 1.55 -2.54
C ARG A 52 -11.31 1.39 -2.10
N ALA A 53 -10.43 1.05 -3.03
CA ALA A 53 -9.00 1.08 -2.78
C ALA A 53 -8.53 2.54 -2.67
N VAL A 54 -7.87 2.86 -1.56
CA VAL A 54 -7.33 4.21 -1.28
C VAL A 54 -5.81 4.20 -1.13
N SER A 55 -5.21 3.04 -0.86
CA SER A 55 -3.77 2.85 -0.83
C SER A 55 -3.42 1.50 -1.43
N VAL A 56 -2.29 1.46 -2.14
CA VAL A 56 -1.72 0.23 -2.68
C VAL A 56 -0.22 0.26 -2.45
N ILE A 57 0.28 -0.74 -1.72
CA ILE A 57 1.70 -0.86 -1.38
C ILE A 57 2.21 -2.21 -1.93
N PRO A 58 2.96 -2.20 -3.04
CA PRO A 58 3.65 -3.40 -3.51
C PRO A 58 4.83 -3.74 -2.60
N THR A 59 5.00 -5.03 -2.32
CA THR A 59 6.03 -5.58 -1.44
C THR A 59 6.47 -6.96 -1.94
N LEU A 60 7.62 -7.43 -1.48
CA LEU A 60 8.08 -8.80 -1.70
C LEU A 60 7.81 -9.61 -0.43
N LYS A 61 6.85 -10.53 -0.49
CA LYS A 61 6.57 -11.46 0.61
C LYS A 61 7.09 -12.85 0.23
N ASP A 62 8.02 -13.38 1.01
CA ASP A 62 8.67 -14.67 0.75
C ASP A 62 9.27 -14.77 -0.67
N GLY A 63 9.80 -13.66 -1.18
CA GLY A 63 10.37 -13.56 -2.54
C GLY A 63 9.34 -13.47 -3.67
N SER A 64 8.04 -13.56 -3.37
CA SER A 64 6.94 -13.34 -4.32
C SER A 64 6.48 -11.88 -4.31
N PRO A 65 6.18 -11.27 -5.46
CA PRO A 65 5.62 -9.93 -5.51
C PRO A 65 4.15 -9.97 -5.06
N VAL A 66 3.81 -9.17 -4.06
CA VAL A 66 2.47 -9.05 -3.47
C VAL A 66 2.15 -7.55 -3.37
N ALA A 67 0.88 -7.17 -3.40
CA ALA A 67 0.44 -5.82 -3.08
C ALA A 67 -0.58 -5.85 -1.96
N ASP A 68 -0.35 -5.00 -0.97
CA ASP A 68 -1.30 -4.72 0.10
C ASP A 68 -2.19 -3.56 -0.32
N PHE A 69 -3.49 -3.83 -0.38
CA PHE A 69 -4.52 -2.86 -0.74
C PHE A 69 -5.25 -2.45 0.52
N THR A 70 -5.20 -1.17 0.85
CA THR A 70 -6.08 -0.60 1.86
C THR A 70 -7.39 -0.21 1.21
N LEU A 71 -8.45 -0.89 1.63
CA LEU A 71 -9.81 -0.75 1.17
C LEU A 71 -10.65 -0.04 2.24
N ILE A 72 -11.43 0.95 1.84
CA ILE A 72 -12.34 1.68 2.73
C ILE A 72 -13.80 1.49 2.30
N LYS A 73 -14.69 1.28 3.27
CA LYS A 73 -16.15 1.34 3.11
C LYS A 73 -16.74 2.14 4.27
N GLY A 74 -17.18 3.36 4.00
CA GLY A 74 -17.65 4.26 5.05
C GLY A 74 -16.54 4.55 6.07
N GLY A 75 -16.73 4.15 7.33
CA GLY A 75 -15.72 4.25 8.39
C GLY A 75 -14.91 2.98 8.64
N GLU A 76 -15.13 1.92 7.85
CA GLU A 76 -14.41 0.66 7.98
C GLU A 76 -13.21 0.61 7.02
N PHE A 77 -12.04 0.24 7.56
CA PHE A 77 -10.82 0.02 6.81
C PHE A 77 -10.45 -1.45 6.87
N LYS A 78 -10.03 -2.02 5.74
CA LYS A 78 -9.43 -3.35 5.69
C LYS A 78 -8.20 -3.35 4.80
N THR A 79 -7.23 -4.19 5.14
CA THR A 79 -6.07 -4.44 4.29
C THR A 79 -6.22 -5.81 3.67
N VAL A 80 -6.12 -5.89 2.34
CA VAL A 80 -6.12 -7.16 1.61
C VAL A 80 -4.83 -7.31 0.84
N SER A 81 -4.17 -8.46 0.97
CA SER A 81 -2.94 -8.78 0.24
C SER A 81 -3.28 -9.60 -1.00
N GLU A 82 -2.92 -9.11 -2.19
CA GLU A 82 -3.08 -9.84 -3.46
C GLU A 82 -1.72 -10.08 -4.09
N LYS A 83 -1.51 -11.29 -4.62
CA LYS A 83 -0.28 -11.62 -5.33
C LYS A 83 -0.24 -10.91 -6.69
N LEU A 84 0.96 -10.52 -7.09
CA LEU A 84 1.24 -9.85 -8.36
C LEU A 84 1.94 -10.77 -9.38
N ASP A 85 1.99 -12.08 -9.13
CA ASP A 85 2.48 -13.10 -10.08
C ASP A 85 1.44 -13.56 -11.10
#